data_AF-A0A176FF10-F1
#
_entry.id   AF-A0A176FF10-F1
#
_cell.length_a   1.000
_cell.length_b   1.000
_cell.length_c   1.000
_cell.angle_alpha   90.00
_cell.angle_beta   90.00
_cell.angle_gamma   90.00
#
_symmetry.space_group_name_H-M   'P 1'
#
loop_
_entity.id
_entity.type
_entity.pdbx_description
1 polymer ?
#
loop_
_entity_poly.entity_id
_entity_poly.type
_entity_poly.pdbx_seq_one_letter_code
_entity_poly.pdbx_strand_id
1 'polypeptide(L)'
;MRAGAVSDPDEIRALLVEQVTGSVRWRESVEFMSREGVSEVWEIGAGKALSGMIRRIDREIACRAVGAPADVTAAAESLRG
;
A
#
# COMPACT_ATOMS: atom_id res chain seq x y z
N MET A 1 4.18 -9.68 -14.74
CA MET A 1 3.45 -9.35 -13.50
C MET A 1 2.10 -8.64 -13.70
N ARG A 2 1.00 -9.17 -13.13
CA ARG A 2 -0.31 -8.47 -13.02
C ARG A 2 -0.38 -7.73 -11.67
N ALA A 3 -1.04 -6.57 -11.61
CA ALA A 3 -1.33 -5.89 -10.36
C ALA A 3 -2.72 -6.33 -9.87
N GLY A 4 -2.77 -7.12 -8.80
CA GLY A 4 -3.99 -7.69 -8.24
C GLY A 4 -3.72 -8.49 -6.97
N ALA A 5 -4.77 -8.88 -6.25
CA ALA A 5 -4.65 -9.69 -5.06
C ALA A 5 -4.22 -11.14 -5.41
N VAL A 6 -3.25 -11.66 -4.65
CA VAL A 6 -2.75 -13.04 -4.77
C VAL A 6 -2.75 -13.65 -3.37
N SER A 7 -3.28 -14.86 -3.25
CA SER A 7 -3.38 -15.58 -1.96
C SER A 7 -2.66 -16.93 -1.96
N ASP A 8 -2.33 -17.47 -3.14
CA ASP A 8 -1.59 -18.73 -3.25
C ASP A 8 -0.12 -18.53 -2.81
N PRO A 9 0.37 -19.28 -1.82
CA PRO A 9 1.74 -19.10 -1.31
C PRO A 9 2.84 -19.42 -2.33
N ASP A 10 2.62 -20.37 -3.23
CA ASP A 10 3.60 -20.73 -4.26
C ASP A 10 3.68 -19.64 -5.33
N GLU A 11 2.54 -19.08 -5.73
CA GLU A 11 2.46 -17.92 -6.61
C GLU A 11 3.14 -16.69 -5.99
N ILE A 12 2.89 -16.39 -4.70
CA ILE A 12 3.56 -15.30 -3.99
C ILE A 12 5.09 -15.46 -4.05
N ARG A 13 5.61 -16.67 -3.78
CA ARG A 13 7.05 -16.95 -3.84
C ARG A 13 7.61 -16.71 -5.23
N ALA A 14 6.95 -17.21 -6.28
CA ALA A 14 7.36 -17.01 -7.66
C ALA A 14 7.38 -15.52 -8.04
N LEU A 15 6.35 -14.77 -7.65
CA LEU A 15 6.23 -13.34 -7.93
C LEU A 15 7.29 -12.50 -7.20
N LEU A 16 7.67 -12.87 -5.97
CA LEU A 16 8.77 -12.21 -5.25
C LEU A 16 10.11 -12.38 -5.97
N VAL A 17 10.35 -13.55 -6.58
CA VAL A 17 11.55 -13.78 -7.41
C VAL A 17 11.49 -12.96 -8.69
N GLU A 18 10.36 -12.96 -9.41
CA GLU A 18 10.17 -12.16 -10.64
C GLU A 18 10.40 -10.67 -10.38
N GLN A 19 9.96 -10.17 -9.22
CA GLN A 19 10.04 -8.76 -8.85
C GLN A 19 11.48 -8.23 -8.76
N VAL A 20 12.47 -9.08 -8.46
CA VAL A 20 13.88 -8.66 -8.33
C VAL A 20 14.40 -8.01 -9.61
N THR A 21 14.01 -8.52 -10.77
CA THR A 21 14.39 -7.97 -12.09
C THR A 21 13.24 -7.30 -12.82
N GLY A 22 12.02 -7.44 -12.30
CA GLY A 22 10.80 -6.87 -12.87
C GLY A 22 10.56 -5.42 -12.47
N SER A 23 9.80 -4.69 -13.30
CA SER A 23 9.33 -3.36 -12.93
C SER A 23 8.27 -3.43 -11.82
N VAL A 24 8.37 -2.54 -10.83
CA VAL A 24 7.35 -2.38 -9.81
C VAL A 24 6.15 -1.65 -10.41
N ARG A 25 5.02 -2.36 -10.60
CA ARG A 25 3.77 -1.82 -11.17
C ARG A 25 2.95 -1.03 -10.15
N TRP A 26 3.57 -0.04 -9.51
CA TRP A 26 2.99 0.67 -8.37
C TRP A 26 1.69 1.41 -8.71
N ARG A 27 1.65 2.08 -9.87
CA ARG A 27 0.45 2.80 -10.32
C ARG A 27 -0.73 1.85 -10.44
N GLU A 28 -0.55 0.74 -11.13
CA GLU A 28 -1.62 -0.23 -11.36
C GLU A 28 -2.04 -0.95 -10.08
N SER A 29 -1.14 -1.15 -9.11
CA SER A 29 -1.48 -1.65 -7.78
C SER A 29 -2.38 -0.69 -7.02
N VAL A 30 -2.11 0.62 -7.04
CA VAL A 30 -2.96 1.63 -6.39
C VAL A 30 -4.32 1.73 -7.08
N GLU A 31 -4.35 1.73 -8.41
CA GLU A 31 -5.61 1.72 -9.18
C GLU A 31 -6.44 0.46 -8.90
N PHE A 32 -5.79 -0.70 -8.73
CA PHE A 32 -6.47 -1.93 -8.32
C PHE A 32 -7.09 -1.78 -6.92
N MET A 33 -6.32 -1.31 -5.93
CA MET A 33 -6.83 -1.09 -4.57
C MET A 33 -8.02 -0.12 -4.55
N SER A 34 -7.95 0.98 -5.31
CA SER A 34 -9.05 1.94 -5.45
C SER A 34 -10.32 1.27 -5.99
N ARG A 35 -10.20 0.47 -7.07
CA ARG A 35 -11.33 -0.28 -7.66
C ARG A 35 -11.94 -1.31 -6.70
N GLU A 36 -11.13 -1.90 -5.82
CA GLU A 36 -11.59 -2.82 -4.77
C GLU A 36 -12.18 -2.10 -3.54
N GLY A 37 -12.28 -0.77 -3.58
CA GLY A 37 -12.95 0.03 -2.54
C GLY A 37 -12.05 0.49 -1.39
N VAL A 38 -10.72 0.41 -1.55
CA VAL A 38 -9.79 0.97 -0.55
C VAL A 38 -9.87 2.50 -0.57
N SER A 39 -10.41 3.09 0.49
CA SER A 39 -10.56 4.53 0.66
C SER A 39 -9.48 5.19 1.53
N GLU A 40 -8.71 4.39 2.27
CA GLU A 40 -7.66 4.89 3.18
C GLU A 40 -6.45 3.95 3.17
N VAL A 41 -5.24 4.53 3.13
CA VAL A 41 -3.95 3.82 3.15
C VAL A 41 -3.05 4.38 4.24
N TRP A 42 -2.40 3.48 4.97
CA TRP A 42 -1.53 3.78 6.09
C TRP A 42 -0.09 3.38 5.71
N GLU A 43 0.77 4.36 5.45
CA GLU A 43 2.18 4.15 5.10
C GLU A 43 3.00 3.88 6.36
N ILE A 44 3.49 2.65 6.49
CA ILE A 44 4.30 2.22 7.63
C ILE A 44 5.78 2.45 7.34
N GLY A 45 6.46 3.19 8.21
CA GLY A 45 7.89 3.46 8.10
C GLY A 45 8.23 4.94 8.05
N ALA A 46 9.49 5.25 7.77
CA ALA A 46 9.98 6.63 7.75
C ALA A 46 9.58 7.36 6.47
N GLY A 47 9.08 8.60 6.63
CA GLY A 47 8.77 9.49 5.52
C GLY A 47 7.32 9.38 5.03
N LYS A 48 7.10 9.83 3.80
CA LYS A 48 5.76 9.95 3.17
C LYS A 48 5.79 9.70 1.66
N ALA A 49 6.73 8.88 1.21
CA ALA A 49 7.02 8.69 -0.20
C ALA A 49 5.88 7.96 -0.89
N LEU A 50 5.38 6.86 -0.30
CA LEU A 50 4.26 6.10 -0.83
C LEU A 50 2.98 6.94 -0.83
N SER A 51 2.70 7.64 0.27
CA SER A 51 1.57 8.58 0.37
C SER A 51 1.64 9.67 -0.70
N GLY A 52 2.84 10.17 -1.00
CA GLY A 52 3.05 11.15 -2.07
C GLY A 52 2.84 10.57 -3.47
N MET A 53 3.16 9.29 -3.70
CA MET A 53 2.88 8.61 -4.97
C MET A 53 1.39 8.29 -5.11
N ILE A 54 0.74 7.78 -4.07
CA ILE A 54 -0.69 7.46 -4.04
C ILE A 54 -1.51 8.69 -4.39
N ARG A 55 -1.28 9.84 -3.73
CA ARG A 55 -2.00 11.10 -4.04
C ARG A 55 -1.82 11.61 -5.48
N ARG A 56 -0.77 11.19 -6.19
CA ARG A 56 -0.58 11.50 -7.62
C ARG A 56 -1.32 10.54 -8.55
N ILE A 57 -1.65 9.35 -8.06
CA ILE A 57 -2.39 8.31 -8.79
C ILE A 57 -3.88 8.49 -8.54
N ASP A 58 -4.29 8.59 -7.27
CA ASP A 58 -5.66 8.76 -6.82
C ASP A 58 -5.69 9.74 -5.64
N ARG A 59 -6.42 10.85 -5.79
CA ARG A 59 -6.52 11.90 -4.77
C ARG A 59 -7.62 11.65 -3.74
N GLU A 60 -8.55 10.76 -4.02
CA GLU A 60 -9.67 10.43 -3.14
C GLU A 60 -9.24 9.47 -2.03
N ILE A 61 -8.14 8.74 -2.21
CA ILE A 61 -7.57 7.87 -1.18
C ILE A 61 -6.92 8.71 -0.07
N ALA A 62 -7.51 8.64 1.13
CA ALA A 62 -6.91 9.21 2.33
C ALA A 62 -5.59 8.50 2.65
N CYS A 63 -4.54 9.27 2.99
CA CYS A 63 -3.23 8.70 3.30
C CYS A 63 -2.75 9.17 4.68
N ARG A 64 -2.40 8.23 5.56
CA ARG A 64 -1.76 8.47 6.87
C ARG A 64 -0.35 7.90 6.86
N ALA A 65 0.60 8.60 7.48
CA ALA A 65 1.95 8.07 7.67
C ALA A 65 2.13 7.64 9.14
N VAL A 66 2.77 6.51 9.37
CA VAL A 66 3.05 5.93 10.69
C VAL A 66 4.54 5.66 10.77
N GLY A 67 5.29 6.62 11.31
CA GLY A 67 6.76 6.59 11.31
C GLY A 67 7.42 6.71 12.68
N ALA A 68 6.70 7.22 13.69
CA ALA A 68 7.15 7.35 15.07
C ALA A 68 6.32 6.45 16.02
N PRO A 69 6.86 6.08 17.20
CA PRO A 69 6.11 5.30 18.19
C PRO A 69 4.76 5.93 18.61
N ALA A 70 4.70 7.27 18.67
CA ALA A 70 3.46 7.99 18.95
C ALA A 70 2.40 7.79 17.84
N ASP A 71 2.83 7.74 16.57
CA ASP A 71 1.93 7.52 15.44
C ASP A 71 1.28 6.13 15.52
N VAL A 72 2.02 5.10 15.96
CA VAL A 72 1.49 3.75 16.15
C VAL A 72 0.38 3.72 17.20
N THR A 73 0.55 4.47 18.29
CA THR A 73 -0.46 4.58 19.34
C THR A 73 -1.72 5.26 18.82
N ALA A 74 -1.57 6.42 18.14
CA ALA A 74 -2.69 7.14 17.54
C ALA A 74 -3.42 6.31 16.46
N ALA A 75 -2.66 5.58 15.64
CA ALA A 75 -3.15 4.64 14.64
C ALA A 75 -4.01 3.55 15.30
N ALA A 76 -3.49 2.89 16.34
CA ALA A 76 -4.22 1.85 17.07
C ALA A 76 -5.48 2.37 17.78
N GLU A 77 -5.46 3.60 18.31
CA GLU A 77 -6.62 4.25 18.93
C GLU A 77 -7.72 4.54 17.90
N SER A 78 -7.36 5.02 16.70
CA SER A 78 -8.35 5.32 15.66
C SER A 78 -9.08 4.09 15.09
N LEU A 79 -8.57 2.87 15.31
CA LEU A 79 -9.23 1.61 14.94
C LEU A 79 -10.16 1.07 16.02
N ARG A 80 -10.06 1.61 17.25
CA ARG A 80 -10.92 1.23 18.39
C ARG A 80 -12.17 2.10 18.36
N GLY A 81 -13.13 1.73 17.51
CA GLY A 81 -14.52 2.15 17.64
C GLY A 81 -15.17 1.51 18.86
#